data_AF-A0A969D8H8-F1
#
_entry.id   AF-A0A969D8H8-F1
#
_cell.length_a   1.000
_cell.length_b   1.000
_cell.length_c   1.000
_cell.angle_alpha   90.00
_cell.angle_beta   90.00
_cell.angle_gamma   90.00
#
_symmetry.space_group_name_H-M   'P 1'
#
loop_
_entity.id
_entity.type
_entity.pdbx_description
1 polymer ?
#
loop_
_entity_poly.entity_id
_entity_poly.type
_entity_poly.pdbx_seq_one_letter_code
_entity_poly.pdbx_strand_id
1 'polypeptide(L)'
;MNDILQTVSQELGKSVPNLLGAFAILLGGVIVALIAKWLTQTLLSKTDLDNRIAGWIAGTNSASAIANIEKWIASVVFWLIMLFVLVGFLQALQLRAVSEPLNDLLKQIFVFIP
;
A
#
# COMPACT_ATOMS: atom_id res chain seq x y z
N MET A 1 -26.38 -29.54 -21.01
CA MET A 1 -26.36 -28.07 -20.90
C MET A 1 -26.68 -27.60 -19.48
N ASN A 2 -27.68 -28.21 -18.81
CA ASN A 2 -28.09 -27.82 -17.45
C ASN A 2 -27.04 -28.16 -16.37
N ASP A 3 -26.26 -29.23 -16.53
CA ASP A 3 -25.20 -29.59 -15.57
C ASP A 3 -24.06 -28.57 -15.55
N ILE A 4 -23.68 -28.01 -16.71
CA ILE A 4 -22.66 -26.95 -16.81
C ILE A 4 -23.13 -25.69 -16.07
N LEU A 5 -24.41 -25.34 -16.20
CA LEU A 5 -24.98 -24.19 -15.48
C LEU A 5 -25.05 -24.43 -13.95
N GLN A 6 -25.25 -25.68 -13.52
CA GLN A 6 -25.19 -26.06 -12.10
C GLN A 6 -23.77 -26.04 -11.53
N THR A 7 -22.77 -26.51 -12.28
CA THR A 7 -21.37 -26.46 -11.85
C THR A 7 -20.88 -25.01 -11.77
N VAL A 8 -21.19 -24.18 -12.78
CA VAL A 8 -20.83 -22.76 -12.78
C VAL A 8 -21.53 -22.02 -11.64
N SER A 9 -22.83 -22.27 -11.38
CA SER A 9 -23.52 -21.60 -10.27
C SER A 9 -23.03 -22.05 -8.88
N GLN A 10 -22.64 -23.31 -8.70
CA GLN A 10 -22.06 -23.80 -7.43
C GLN A 10 -20.64 -23.26 -7.18
N GLU A 11 -19.82 -23.13 -8.22
CA GLU A 11 -18.47 -22.54 -8.09
C GLU A 11 -18.51 -21.02 -7.90
N LEU A 12 -19.38 -20.32 -8.62
CA LEU A 12 -19.57 -18.88 -8.45
C LEU A 12 -20.19 -18.56 -7.09
N GLY A 13 -21.16 -19.37 -6.63
CA GLY A 13 -21.81 -19.20 -5.33
C GLY A 13 -20.84 -19.24 -4.14
N LYS A 14 -19.74 -20.01 -4.24
CA LYS A 14 -18.70 -20.07 -3.20
C LYS A 14 -17.70 -18.90 -3.24
N SER A 15 -17.58 -18.21 -4.36
CA SER A 15 -16.57 -17.15 -4.54
C SER A 15 -17.06 -15.76 -4.13
N VAL A 16 -18.38 -15.54 -4.14
CA VAL A 16 -19.00 -14.25 -3.75
C VAL A 16 -18.61 -13.77 -2.33
N PRO A 17 -18.60 -14.62 -1.28
CA PRO A 17 -18.21 -14.18 0.06
C PRO A 17 -16.73 -13.75 0.14
N ASN A 18 -15.84 -14.43 -0.58
CA ASN A 18 -14.41 -14.12 -0.61
C ASN A 18 -14.13 -12.78 -1.32
N LEU A 19 -14.89 -12.48 -2.38
CA LEU A 19 -14.82 -11.18 -3.06
C LEU A 19 -15.21 -10.04 -2.10
N LEU A 20 -16.30 -10.20 -1.36
CA LEU A 20 -16.72 -9.23 -0.34
C LEU A 20 -15.65 -9.01 0.74
N GLY A 21 -15.06 -10.09 1.25
CA GLY A 21 -13.97 -10.00 2.23
C GLY A 21 -12.73 -9.30 1.67
N ALA A 22 -12.35 -9.62 0.43
CA ALA A 22 -11.23 -8.96 -0.24
C ALA A 22 -11.49 -7.46 -0.42
N PHE A 23 -12.66 -7.06 -0.90
CA PHE A 23 -13.03 -5.65 -1.00
C PHE A 23 -13.01 -4.95 0.36
N ALA A 24 -13.50 -5.60 1.43
CA ALA A 24 -13.43 -5.04 2.77
C ALA A 24 -11.98 -4.76 3.22
N ILE A 25 -11.05 -5.69 2.93
CA ILE A 25 -9.61 -5.51 3.19
C ILE A 25 -9.06 -4.32 2.39
N LEU A 26 -9.39 -4.23 1.10
CA LEU A 26 -8.91 -3.14 0.25
C LEU A 26 -9.43 -1.77 0.73
N LEU A 27 -10.73 -1.67 1.01
CA LEU A 27 -11.35 -0.44 1.51
C LEU A 27 -10.77 -0.03 2.88
N GLY A 28 -10.70 -0.96 3.83
CA GLY A 28 -10.12 -0.68 5.15
C GLY A 28 -8.64 -0.31 5.07
N GLY A 29 -7.89 -1.03 4.23
CA GLY A 29 -6.46 -0.79 4.03
C GLY A 29 -6.15 0.56 3.40
N VAL A 30 -6.92 1.01 2.41
CA VAL A 30 -6.77 2.35 1.82
C VAL A 30 -6.97 3.44 2.87
N ILE A 31 -7.97 3.29 3.74
CA ILE A 31 -8.22 4.25 4.83
C ILE A 31 -7.01 4.32 5.76
N VAL A 32 -6.49 3.17 6.20
CA VAL A 32 -5.29 3.11 7.05
C VAL A 32 -4.07 3.73 6.36
N ALA A 33 -3.86 3.42 5.07
CA ALA A 33 -2.74 3.96 4.29
C ALA A 33 -2.82 5.49 4.15
N LEU A 34 -4.02 6.04 3.92
CA LEU A 34 -4.24 7.48 3.82
C LEU A 34 -3.96 8.19 5.16
N ILE A 35 -4.41 7.60 6.27
CA ILE A 35 -4.14 8.14 7.62
C ILE A 35 -2.64 8.16 7.89
N ALA A 36 -1.94 7.06 7.62
CA ALA A 36 -0.50 6.96 7.81
C ALA A 36 0.29 7.94 6.93
N LYS A 37 -0.14 8.11 5.67
CA LYS A 37 0.42 9.14 4.76
C LYS A 37 0.28 10.53 5.36
N TRP A 38 -0.91 10.89 5.77
CA TRP A 38 -1.20 12.22 6.32
C TRP A 38 -0.44 12.48 7.62
N LEU A 39 -0.36 11.47 8.50
CA LEU A 39 0.44 11.53 9.71
C LEU A 39 1.92 11.74 9.39
N THR A 40 2.46 10.98 8.44
CA THR A 40 3.86 11.11 7.99
C THR A 40 4.14 12.51 7.45
N GLN A 41 3.25 13.05 6.59
CA GLN A 41 3.39 14.42 6.08
C GLN A 41 3.43 15.44 7.21
N THR A 42 2.51 15.30 8.17
CA THR A 42 2.37 16.23 9.30
C THR A 42 3.57 16.17 10.24
N LEU A 43 4.16 14.99 10.44
CA LEU A 43 5.35 14.81 11.27
C LEU A 43 6.60 15.36 10.59
N LEU A 44 6.77 15.12 9.29
CA LEU A 44 7.90 15.63 8.53
C LEU A 44 7.88 17.16 8.46
N SER A 45 6.72 17.76 8.18
CA SER A 45 6.56 19.23 8.11
C SER A 45 6.77 19.93 9.47
N LYS A 46 6.81 19.18 10.57
CA LYS A 46 7.08 19.68 11.93
C LYS A 46 8.53 19.47 12.36
N THR A 47 9.33 18.74 11.57
CA THR A 47 10.73 18.42 11.88
C THR A 47 11.66 19.45 11.24
N ASP A 48 12.87 19.63 11.77
CA ASP A 48 13.94 20.46 11.16
C ASP A 48 14.48 19.90 9.82
N LEU A 49 13.71 19.04 9.14
CA LEU A 49 14.04 18.48 7.84
C LEU A 49 14.26 19.63 6.83
N ASP A 50 13.47 20.68 6.95
CA ASP A 50 13.58 21.92 6.18
C ASP A 50 14.98 22.53 6.28
N ASN A 51 15.51 22.69 7.50
CA ASN A 51 16.82 23.29 7.74
C ASN A 51 17.97 22.41 7.25
N ARG A 52 17.86 21.09 7.45
CA ARG A 52 18.90 20.13 7.01
C ARG A 52 18.98 20.04 5.49
N ILE A 53 17.83 20.01 4.83
CA ILE A 53 17.76 19.90 3.38
C ILE A 53 18.10 21.25 2.73
N ALA A 54 17.64 22.38 3.26
CA ALA A 54 18.01 23.72 2.77
C ALA A 54 19.53 23.92 2.69
N GLY A 55 20.29 23.38 3.66
CA GLY A 55 21.76 23.41 3.65
C GLY A 55 22.40 22.56 2.53
N TRP A 56 21.72 21.53 2.02
CA TRP A 56 22.22 20.66 0.95
C TRP A 56 21.85 21.14 -0.46
N ILE A 57 20.76 21.89 -0.59
CA ILE A 57 20.22 22.39 -1.87
C ILE A 57 20.31 23.92 -2.02
N ALA A 58 21.28 24.56 -1.36
CA ALA A 58 21.49 26.01 -1.25
C ALA A 58 21.54 26.84 -2.58
N GLY A 59 21.28 26.24 -3.75
CA GLY A 59 21.18 26.90 -5.05
C GLY A 59 19.82 26.80 -5.76
N THR A 60 18.83 26.10 -5.21
CA THR A 60 17.48 25.94 -5.82
C THR A 60 16.41 26.34 -4.83
N ASN A 61 15.30 26.95 -5.27
CA ASN A 61 14.15 27.39 -4.46
C ASN A 61 13.81 26.43 -3.30
N SER A 62 14.44 26.63 -2.14
CA SER A 62 14.59 25.58 -1.12
C SER A 62 13.24 25.15 -0.55
N ALA A 63 12.32 26.09 -0.34
CA ALA A 63 10.98 25.80 0.17
C ALA A 63 10.17 24.86 -0.75
N SER A 64 10.29 25.00 -2.08
CA SER A 64 9.56 24.13 -3.01
C SER A 64 10.17 22.74 -3.09
N ALA A 65 11.50 22.65 -3.12
CA ALA A 65 12.20 21.36 -3.15
C ALA A 65 11.97 20.54 -1.87
N ILE A 66 11.94 21.19 -0.70
CA ILE A 66 11.64 20.54 0.58
C ILE A 66 10.19 20.03 0.60
N ALA A 67 9.21 20.88 0.27
CA ALA A 67 7.80 20.45 0.23
C ALA A 67 7.57 19.28 -0.75
N ASN A 68 8.35 19.21 -1.84
CA ASN A 68 8.29 18.09 -2.78
C ASN A 68 8.86 16.79 -2.18
N ILE A 69 9.93 16.86 -1.40
CA ILE A 69 10.56 15.66 -0.82
C ILE A 69 9.74 15.06 0.32
N GLU A 70 9.12 15.90 1.16
CA GLU A 70 8.22 15.44 2.22
C GLU A 70 6.99 14.74 1.62
N LYS A 71 6.41 15.32 0.57
CA LYS A 71 5.32 14.71 -0.18
C LYS A 71 5.74 13.39 -0.82
N TRP A 72 6.98 13.31 -1.32
CA TRP A 72 7.52 12.09 -1.90
C TRP A 72 7.67 10.99 -0.83
N ILE A 73 8.30 11.28 0.31
CA ILE A 73 8.47 10.32 1.41
C ILE A 73 7.12 9.82 1.91
N ALA A 74 6.17 10.70 2.16
CA ALA A 74 4.85 10.28 2.58
C ALA A 74 4.11 9.45 1.52
N SER A 75 4.34 9.74 0.24
CA SER A 75 3.79 8.92 -0.84
C SER A 75 4.45 7.54 -0.89
N VAL A 76 5.74 7.43 -0.60
CA VAL A 76 6.43 6.13 -0.43
C VAL A 76 5.80 5.33 0.71
N VAL A 77 5.57 5.96 1.88
CA VAL A 77 4.91 5.31 3.01
C VAL A 77 3.52 4.80 2.65
N PHE A 78 2.73 5.62 1.93
CA PHE A 78 1.43 5.18 1.41
C PHE A 78 1.53 3.93 0.54
N TRP A 79 2.44 3.94 -0.45
CA TRP A 79 2.63 2.81 -1.37
C TRP A 79 3.12 1.56 -0.66
N LEU A 80 3.97 1.71 0.35
CA LEU A 80 4.46 0.61 1.17
C LEU A 80 3.32 -0.05 1.94
N ILE A 81 2.45 0.74 2.59
CA ILE A 81 1.27 0.19 3.29
C ILE A 81 0.29 -0.42 2.28
N MET A 82 0.07 0.23 1.14
CA MET A 82 -0.78 -0.30 0.08
C MET A 82 -0.27 -1.63 -0.48
N LEU A 83 1.04 -1.85 -0.52
CA LEU A 83 1.61 -3.13 -0.94
C LEU A 83 1.18 -4.27 0.00
N PHE A 84 1.18 -4.05 1.32
CA PHE A 84 0.65 -5.02 2.29
C PHE A 84 -0.84 -5.27 2.12
N VAL A 85 -1.61 -4.19 1.94
CA VAL A 85 -3.05 -4.27 1.70
C VAL A 85 -3.33 -5.08 0.43
N LEU A 86 -2.54 -4.87 -0.62
CA LEU A 86 -2.63 -5.59 -1.88
C LEU A 86 -2.34 -7.08 -1.70
N VAL A 87 -1.31 -7.45 -0.92
CA VAL A 87 -1.02 -8.86 -0.61
C VAL A 87 -2.20 -9.50 0.13
N GLY A 88 -2.74 -8.84 1.16
CA GLY A 88 -3.92 -9.34 1.88
C GLY A 88 -5.17 -9.45 1.00
N PHE A 89 -5.39 -8.48 0.10
CA PHE A 89 -6.46 -8.49 -0.90
C PHE A 89 -6.34 -9.69 -1.85
N LEU A 90 -5.15 -9.90 -2.43
CA LEU A 90 -4.91 -11.01 -3.35
C LEU A 90 -5.03 -12.37 -2.65
N GLN A 91 -4.58 -12.47 -1.39
CA GLN A 91 -4.76 -13.67 -0.56
C GLN A 91 -6.24 -13.96 -0.29
N ALA A 92 -7.04 -12.94 0.02
CA ALA A 92 -8.48 -13.08 0.21
C ALA A 92 -9.20 -13.49 -1.09
N LEU A 93 -8.69 -13.06 -2.25
CA LEU A 93 -9.13 -13.54 -3.56
C LEU A 93 -8.59 -14.93 -3.93
N GLN A 94 -7.80 -15.56 -3.06
CA GLN A 94 -7.14 -16.85 -3.30
C GLN A 94 -6.17 -16.85 -4.50
N LEU A 95 -5.65 -15.68 -4.89
CA LEU A 95 -4.71 -15.50 -6.01
C LEU A 95 -3.26 -15.77 -5.57
N ARG A 96 -3.01 -16.98 -5.09
CA ARG A 96 -1.70 -17.40 -4.52
C ARG A 96 -0.53 -17.21 -5.47
N ALA A 97 -0.72 -17.47 -6.76
CA ALA A 97 0.31 -17.32 -7.78
C ALA A 97 0.90 -15.90 -7.87
N VAL A 98 0.12 -14.90 -7.47
CA VAL A 98 0.56 -13.48 -7.47
C VAL A 98 0.93 -13.02 -6.07
N SER A 99 0.18 -13.45 -5.04
CA SER A 99 0.43 -13.01 -3.66
C SER A 99 1.73 -13.55 -3.07
N GLU A 100 2.15 -14.77 -3.44
CA GLU A 100 3.38 -15.39 -2.90
C GLU A 100 4.66 -14.61 -3.29
N PRO A 101 4.93 -14.31 -4.59
CA PRO A 101 6.09 -13.50 -4.95
C PRO A 101 6.12 -12.13 -4.25
N LEU A 102 4.96 -11.46 -4.14
CA LEU A 102 4.86 -10.17 -3.46
C LEU A 102 5.16 -10.28 -1.96
N ASN A 103 4.70 -11.36 -1.32
CA ASN A 103 4.97 -11.64 0.08
C ASN A 103 6.47 -11.90 0.33
N ASP A 104 7.14 -12.59 -0.58
CA ASP A 104 8.58 -12.83 -0.48
C ASP A 104 9.41 -11.56 -0.69
N LEU A 105 8.98 -10.66 -1.59
CA LEU A 105 9.59 -9.34 -1.72
C LEU A 105 9.48 -8.53 -0.43
N LEU A 106 8.31 -8.54 0.21
CA LEU A 106 8.13 -7.89 1.50
C LEU A 106 9.10 -8.48 2.54
N LYS A 107 9.12 -9.80 2.72
CA LYS A 107 10.05 -10.45 3.66
C LYS A 107 11.50 -10.04 3.43
N GLN A 108 11.96 -10.01 2.18
CA GLN A 108 13.32 -9.58 1.84
C GLN A 108 13.58 -8.15 2.29
N ILE A 109 12.67 -7.21 2.00
CA ILE A 109 12.81 -5.81 2.43
C ILE A 109 12.95 -5.72 3.96
N PHE A 110 12.16 -6.47 4.73
CA PHE A 110 12.26 -6.45 6.21
C PHE A 110 13.54 -7.09 6.74
N VAL A 111 14.10 -8.08 6.05
CA VAL A 111 15.40 -8.66 6.43
C VAL A 111 16.54 -7.64 6.26
N PHE A 112 16.39 -6.67 5.35
CA PHE A 112 17.35 -5.59 5.14
C PHE A 112 17.16 -4.37 6.06
N ILE A 113 16.06 -4.29 6.81
CA ILE A 113 15.81 -3.25 7.81
C ILE A 113 16.15 -3.86 9.19
N PRO A 114 17.39 -3.68 9.70
CA PRO A 114 17.77 -4.17 11.02
C PRO A 114 16.96 -3.51 12.16
#